data_AF-Q93EE2-F1
#
_entry.id   AF-Q93EE2-F1
#
_cell.length_a   1.000
_cell.length_b   1.000
_cell.length_c   1.000
_cell.angle_alpha   90.00
_cell.angle_beta   90.00
_cell.angle_gamma   90.00
#
_symmetry.space_group_name_H-M   'P 1'
#
loop_
_entity.id
_entity.type
_entity.pdbx_description
1 polymer ?
#
loop_
_entity_poly.entity_id
_entity_poly.type
_entity_poly.pdbx_seq_one_letter_code
_entity_poly.pdbx_strand_id
1 'polypeptide(L)'
;EILKTQVNQGGYILFSGILDITNEGYGFLRALTESLADSQNDTYVSQSQIRRFALRNGDIVTGQVRAPKDQERYYALLKIEAINYMSLEENKNRP
;
A
#
# COMPACT_ATOMS: atom_id res chain seq x y z
N GLU A 1 5.97 8.91 17.42
CA GLU A 1 5.68 10.35 17.20
C GLU A 1 6.18 10.90 15.86
N ILE A 2 7.27 10.41 15.26
CA ILE A 2 7.84 10.95 14.00
C ILE A 2 6.92 10.74 12.78
N LEU A 3 6.33 9.55 12.63
CA LEU A 3 5.41 9.23 11.51
C LEU A 3 4.10 10.04 11.52
N LYS A 4 3.59 10.37 12.72
CA LYS A 4 2.40 11.23 12.89
C LYS A 4 2.69 12.70 12.60
N THR A 5 3.95 13.14 12.73
CA THR A 5 4.37 14.52 12.53
C THR A 5 4.46 14.89 11.04
N GLN A 6 4.87 13.96 10.17
CA GLN A 6 4.90 14.16 8.71
C GLN A 6 3.50 14.22 8.08
N VAL A 7 2.50 13.58 8.69
CA VAL A 7 1.12 13.53 8.18
C VAL A 7 0.35 14.82 8.51
N ASN A 8 0.54 15.36 9.70
CA ASN A 8 -0.15 16.56 10.18
C ASN A 8 0.24 17.87 9.45
N GLN A 9 1.28 17.86 8.61
CA GLN A 9 1.67 19.00 7.78
C GLN A 9 1.01 19.00 6.37
N GLY A 10 -0.01 18.16 6.16
CA GLY A 10 -0.61 17.90 4.84
C GLY A 10 0.06 16.77 4.07
N GLY A 11 0.86 15.94 4.76
CA GLY A 11 1.60 14.84 4.18
C GLY A 11 0.85 13.52 4.19
N TYR A 12 1.18 12.67 3.23
CA TYR A 12 0.67 11.30 3.15
C TYR A 12 1.31 10.41 4.23
N ILE A 13 0.58 9.40 4.72
CA ILE A 13 1.14 8.38 5.62
C ILE A 13 1.99 7.43 4.75
N LEU A 14 3.22 7.12 5.16
CA LEU A 14 3.98 6.04 4.52
C LEU A 14 3.61 4.70 5.17
N PHE A 15 3.14 3.75 4.37
CA PHE A 15 2.79 2.40 4.80
C PHE A 15 3.57 1.36 4.01
N SER A 16 3.89 0.24 4.67
CA SER A 16 4.49 -0.93 4.03
C SER A 16 3.72 -2.19 4.43
N GLY A 17 3.39 -3.02 3.45
CA GLY A 17 2.64 -4.25 3.69
C GLY A 17 2.76 -5.26 2.55
N ILE A 18 2.30 -6.48 2.81
CA ILE A 18 2.25 -7.57 1.83
C ILE A 18 0.98 -7.42 1.00
N LEU A 19 1.11 -7.42 -0.33
CA LEU A 19 -0.01 -7.35 -1.25
C LEU A 19 -0.76 -8.68 -1.34
N ASP A 20 -2.06 -8.60 -1.14
CA ASP A 20 -3.06 -9.66 -1.32
C ASP A 20 -4.12 -9.20 -2.33
N ILE A 21 -4.03 -9.73 -3.56
CA ILE A 21 -4.87 -9.45 -4.73
C ILE A 21 -6.03 -10.45 -4.74
N THR A 22 -7.25 -9.90 -4.80
CA THR A 22 -8.49 -10.66 -4.89
C THR A 22 -8.70 -11.22 -6.30
N ASN A 23 -9.62 -12.18 -6.44
CA ASN A 23 -10.01 -12.73 -7.75
C ASN A 23 -10.62 -11.67 -8.68
N GLU A 24 -11.07 -10.53 -8.15
CA GLU A 24 -11.61 -9.40 -8.92
C GLU A 24 -10.49 -8.46 -9.41
N GLY A 25 -9.25 -8.69 -8.97
CA GLY A 25 -8.03 -8.05 -9.49
C GLY A 25 -7.65 -6.72 -8.83
N TYR A 26 -8.38 -6.27 -7.82
CA TYR A 26 -7.89 -5.28 -6.85
C TYR A 26 -7.26 -6.01 -5.66
N GLY A 27 -6.61 -5.31 -4.73
CA GLY A 27 -6.00 -5.96 -3.57
C GLY A 27 -5.89 -5.07 -2.35
N PHE A 28 -5.29 -5.63 -1.31
CA PHE A 28 -5.01 -4.93 -0.05
C PHE A 28 -3.55 -5.15 0.36
N LEU A 29 -2.92 -4.10 0.89
CA LEU A 29 -1.66 -4.24 1.62
C LEU A 29 -1.99 -4.61 3.07
N ARG A 30 -1.57 -5.82 3.47
CA ARG A 30 -1.68 -6.34 4.83
C ARG A 30 -0.45 -5.95 5.63
N ALA A 31 -0.64 -5.50 6.87
CA ALA A 31 0.48 -5.14 7.75
C ALA A 31 1.39 -6.35 8.05
N LEU A 32 2.69 -6.08 8.22
CA LEU A 32 3.73 -7.09 8.47
C LEU A 32 3.86 -7.53 9.94
N THR A 33 3.12 -6.93 10.87
CA THR A 33 3.26 -7.15 12.32
C THR A 33 2.07 -7.89 12.92
N GLU A 34 2.33 -8.74 13.92
CA GLU A 34 1.35 -9.64 14.58
C GLU A 34 0.20 -8.95 15.35
N SER A 35 0.18 -7.62 15.45
CA SER A 35 -0.99 -6.91 15.98
C SER A 35 -2.10 -6.82 14.91
N LEU A 36 -2.68 -7.99 14.61
CA LEU A 36 -3.87 -8.24 13.80
C LEU A 36 -5.17 -7.62 14.36
N ALA A 37 -5.11 -6.87 15.47
CA ALA A 37 -6.29 -6.35 16.14
C ALA A 37 -7.09 -5.33 15.31
N ASP A 38 -6.49 -4.71 14.29
CA ASP A 38 -7.17 -3.73 13.44
C ASP A 38 -6.97 -4.03 11.95
N SER A 39 -7.77 -4.96 11.42
CA SER A 39 -8.07 -5.04 9.97
C SER A 39 -8.61 -3.73 9.36
N GLN A 40 -8.83 -2.69 10.18
CA GLN A 40 -9.10 -1.31 9.76
C GLN A 40 -7.90 -0.63 9.07
N ASN A 41 -6.68 -1.16 9.19
CA ASN A 41 -5.48 -0.56 8.60
C ASN A 41 -5.08 -1.16 7.25
N ASP A 42 -5.87 -2.08 6.69
CA ASP A 42 -5.64 -2.58 5.34
C ASP A 42 -5.75 -1.44 4.32
N THR A 43 -4.76 -1.37 3.44
CA THR A 43 -4.71 -0.33 2.42
C THR A 43 -5.18 -0.90 1.08
N TYR A 44 -6.27 -0.37 0.55
CA TYR A 44 -6.78 -0.68 -0.78
C TYR A 44 -5.76 -0.33 -1.87
N VAL A 45 -5.58 -1.27 -2.80
CA VAL A 45 -4.77 -1.14 -4.01
C VAL A 45 -5.65 -1.38 -5.21
N SER A 46 -5.73 -0.38 -6.09
CA SER A 46 -6.57 -0.48 -7.28
C SER A 46 -6.00 -1.45 -8.32
N GLN A 47 -6.89 -2.03 -9.13
CA GLN A 47 -6.49 -2.87 -10.26
C GLN A 47 -5.55 -2.14 -11.25
N SER A 48 -5.74 -0.83 -11.44
CA SER A 48 -4.88 -0.03 -12.33
C SER A 48 -3.45 0.09 -11.80
N GLN A 49 -3.27 0.26 -10.48
CA GLN A 49 -1.95 0.25 -9.84
C GLN A 49 -1.29 -1.13 -9.95
N ILE A 50 -2.04 -2.20 -9.67
CA ILE A 50 -1.55 -3.58 -9.79
C ILE A 50 -1.02 -3.84 -11.20
N ARG A 51 -1.80 -3.50 -12.23
CA ARG A 51 -1.39 -3.67 -13.63
C ARG A 51 -0.21 -2.79 -14.02
N ARG A 52 -0.24 -1.51 -13.64
CA ARG A 52 0.79 -0.52 -14.00
C ARG A 52 2.18 -0.92 -13.49
N PHE A 53 2.24 -1.49 -12.30
CA PHE A 53 3.50 -1.88 -11.65
C PHE A 53 3.76 -3.39 -11.69
N ALA A 54 2.96 -4.14 -12.46
CA ALA A 54 3.05 -5.60 -12.58
C ALA A 54 3.13 -6.31 -11.21
N LEU A 55 2.35 -5.84 -10.23
CA LEU A 55 2.36 -6.35 -8.87
C LEU A 55 1.78 -7.76 -8.81
N ARG A 56 2.28 -8.56 -7.87
CA ARG A 56 1.88 -9.95 -7.64
C ARG A 56 1.54 -10.19 -6.17
N ASN A 57 0.76 -11.23 -5.90
CA ASN A 57 0.52 -11.69 -4.54
C ASN A 57 1.85 -11.98 -3.82
N GLY A 58 1.98 -11.47 -2.60
CA GLY A 58 3.19 -11.60 -1.80
C GLY A 58 4.20 -10.47 -2.00
N ASP A 59 4.01 -9.57 -2.96
CA ASP A 59 4.88 -8.39 -3.10
C ASP A 59 4.78 -7.51 -1.85
N ILE A 60 5.95 -7.07 -1.35
CA ILE A 60 6.02 -6.10 -0.27
C ILE A 60 6.02 -4.72 -0.90
N VAL A 61 4.95 -3.97 -0.68
CA VAL A 61 4.77 -2.65 -1.29
C VAL A 61 4.88 -1.59 -0.22
N THR A 62 5.74 -0.61 -0.44
CA THR A 62 5.84 0.59 0.38
C THR A 62 5.31 1.78 -0.41
N GLY A 63 4.42 2.55 0.19
CA GLY A 63 3.82 3.69 -0.51
C GLY A 63 3.08 4.66 0.38
N GLN A 64 2.74 5.78 -0.23
CA GLN A 64 1.95 6.85 0.37
C GLN A 64 0.48 6.44 0.41
N VAL A 65 -0.14 6.54 1.57
CA VAL A 65 -1.55 6.20 1.81
C VAL A 65 -2.30 7.41 2.34
N ARG A 66 -3.59 7.45 2.03
CA ARG A 66 -4.54 8.43 2.58
C ARG A 66 -5.65 7.74 3.33
N ALA A 67 -6.23 8.48 4.27
CA ALA A 67 -7.45 8.09 4.94
C ALA A 67 -8.61 7.87 3.94
N PRO A 68 -9.56 6.99 4.28
CA PRO A 68 -10.82 6.87 3.55
C PRO A 68 -11.56 8.21 3.50
N LYS A 69 -12.22 8.48 2.37
CA LYS A 69 -13.27 9.51 2.25
C LYS A 69 -14.60 8.96 2.77
N ASP A 70 -15.63 9.81 2.88
CA ASP A 70 -16.94 9.49 3.49
C ASP A 70 -17.60 8.18 3.02
N GLN A 71 -17.32 7.72 1.80
CA GLN A 71 -17.90 6.49 1.22
C GLN A 71 -16.91 5.32 1.13
N GLU A 72 -15.67 5.50 1.60
CA GLU A 72 -14.62 4.49 1.55
C GLU A 72 -14.46 3.84 2.93
N ARG A 73 -14.29 2.52 2.94
CA ARG A 73 -14.08 1.76 4.18
C ARG A 73 -12.61 1.63 4.58
N TYR A 74 -11.70 1.78 3.62
CA TYR A 74 -10.29 1.46 3.77
C TYR A 74 -9.40 2.65 3.41
N TYR A 75 -8.19 2.67 3.98
CA TYR A 75 -7.13 3.53 3.46
C TYR A 75 -6.88 3.20 1.99
N ALA A 76 -6.46 4.19 1.21
CA ALA A 76 -6.16 3.98 -0.21
C ALA A 76 -4.69 4.30 -0.50
N LEU A 77 -4.04 3.40 -1.25
CA LEU A 77 -2.70 3.63 -1.77
C LEU A 77 -2.76 4.73 -2.83
N LEU A 78 -1.99 5.80 -2.63
CA LEU A 78 -1.90 6.91 -3.57
C LEU A 78 -0.72 6.76 -4.52
N LYS A 79 0.45 6.43 -3.96
CA LYS A 79 1.70 6.35 -4.71
C LYS A 79 2.57 5.24 -4.17
N ILE A 80 3.11 4.41 -5.05
CA ILE A 80 4.13 3.42 -4.71
C ILE A 80 5.49 4.11 -4.69
N GLU A 81 6.27 3.84 -3.64
CA GLU A 81 7.66 4.31 -3.51
C GLU A 81 8.66 3.17 -3.72
N ALA A 82 8.33 1.95 -3.27
CA ALA A 82 9.19 0.78 -3.39
C ALA A 82 8.40 -0.53 -3.49
N ILE A 83 8.99 -1.54 -4.12
CA ILE A 83 8.48 -2.91 -4.21
C ILE A 83 9.62 -3.87 -3.82
N ASN A 84 9.36 -4.80 -2.90
CA ASN A 84 10.34 -5.71 -2.32
C ASN A 84 11.62 -5.01 -1.87
N TYR A 85 11.46 -3.89 -1.15
CA TYR A 85 12.55 -3.05 -0.63
C TYR A 85 13.44 -2.39 -1.68
N MET A 86 13.12 -2.51 -2.97
CA MET A 86 13.83 -1.89 -4.08
C MET A 86 13.02 -0.73 -4.65
N SER A 87 13.72 0.27 -5.22
CA SER A 87 13.06 1.40 -5.87
C SER A 87 12.29 0.96 -7.13
N LEU A 88 11.40 1.83 -7.62
CA LEU A 88 10.67 1.58 -8.86
C LEU A 88 11.57 1.48 -10.09
N GLU A 89 12.70 2.20 -10.11
CA GLU A 89 13.68 2.14 -11.20
C GLU A 89 14.32 0.76 -11.30
N GLU A 90 14.72 0.19 -10.15
CA GLU A 90 15.32 -1.14 -10.06
C GLU A 90 14.32 -2.25 -10.40
N ASN A 91 13.04 -2.02 -10.12
CA ASN A 91 11.96 -2.99 -10.36
C ASN A 91 11.42 -2.99 -11.81
N LYS A 92 11.92 -2.14 -12.72
CA LYS A 92 11.44 -2.10 -14.12
C LYS A 92 11.62 -3.44 -14.85
N ASN A 93 12.61 -4.24 -14.44
CA ASN A 93 13.01 -5.49 -15.10
C ASN A 93 12.77 -6.73 -14.23
N ARG A 94 11.82 -6.69 -13.30
CA ARG A 94 11.48 -7.88 -12.51
C ARG A 94 11.10 -9.03 -13.46
N PRO A 95 11.61 -10.26 -13.24
CA PRO A 95 11.27 -11.41 -14.06
C PRO A 95 9.78 -11.74 -14.01
#